data_AF-A0A1E1VYL0-F1
#
_entry.id   AF-A0A1E1VYL0-F1
#
_cell.length_a   1.000
_cell.length_b   1.000
_cell.length_c   1.000
_cell.angle_alpha   90.00
_cell.angle_beta   90.00
_cell.angle_gamma   90.00
#
_symmetry.space_group_name_H-M   'P 1'
#
loop_
_entity.id
_entity.type
_entity.pdbx_description
1 polymer ?
#
loop_
_entity_poly.entity_id
_entity_poly.type
_entity_poly.pdbx_seq_one_letter_code
_entity_poly.pdbx_strand_id
1 'polypeptide(L)'
;MSEENKPPKPGEAALQNMKLLKSESTVFKVPKVPIVKKKPEKKSHVLDEDVYVEGIAKIIQRDFFPDLEKLKAQNEYLEASENKDYARLREITRKYSGNRPPTEPYNTPATFDTPELGRPFSPAPPTTREDRAESVADSNTDKPKDIIDNHSLDSFLASHTSEDNASYDRIIALEDKKRATKLAAQFEAERSSAALADAALVLPSIEQQADQTNRPEELDTWRYT
;
A
#
# COMPACT_ATOMS: atom_id res chain seq x y z
N MET A 1 -18.20 -34.34 42.52
CA MET A 1 -16.93 -34.53 41.80
C MET A 1 -15.84 -34.33 42.82
N SER A 2 -15.15 -35.40 43.18
CA SER A 2 -14.23 -35.45 44.32
C SER A 2 -12.84 -35.04 43.86
N GLU A 3 -12.38 -33.87 44.28
CA GLU A 3 -10.99 -33.43 44.11
C GLU A 3 -10.08 -34.35 44.94
N GLU A 4 -9.27 -35.14 44.23
CA GLU A 4 -8.36 -36.11 44.79
C GLU A 4 -7.16 -35.37 45.40
N ASN A 5 -7.19 -35.16 46.72
CA ASN A 5 -6.16 -34.44 47.47
C ASN A 5 -4.91 -35.32 47.61
N LYS A 6 -4.15 -35.45 46.51
CA LYS A 6 -2.88 -36.18 46.46
C LYS A 6 -1.84 -35.45 47.31
N PRO A 7 -1.04 -36.15 48.13
CA PRO A 7 -0.01 -35.50 48.93
C PRO A 7 0.95 -34.74 47.99
N PRO A 8 1.36 -33.51 48.35
CA PRO A 8 2.18 -32.67 47.49
C PRO A 8 3.47 -33.42 47.14
N LYS A 9 3.81 -33.45 45.85
CA LYS A 9 5.06 -34.10 45.42
C LYS A 9 6.24 -33.32 46.02
N PRO A 10 7.30 -34.00 46.48
CA PRO A 10 8.49 -33.30 46.96
C PRO A 10 9.02 -32.38 45.84
N GLY A 11 9.12 -31.08 46.14
CA GLY A 11 9.55 -30.04 45.19
C GLY A 11 8.44 -29.21 44.53
N GLU A 12 7.16 -29.61 44.64
CA GLU A 12 6.04 -28.86 44.04
C GLU A 12 5.88 -27.45 44.65
N ALA A 13 6.01 -27.33 45.97
CA ALA A 13 5.99 -26.04 46.67
C ALA A 13 7.14 -25.12 46.23
N ALA A 14 8.31 -25.68 45.89
CA ALA A 14 9.45 -24.89 45.43
C ALA A 14 9.19 -24.28 44.04
N LEU A 15 8.58 -25.04 43.12
CA LEU A 15 8.20 -24.56 41.79
C LEU A 15 7.14 -23.46 41.85
N GLN A 16 6.16 -23.59 42.76
CA GLN A 16 5.14 -22.57 42.99
C GLN A 16 5.78 -21.28 43.52
N ASN A 17 6.70 -21.37 44.48
CA ASN A 17 7.45 -20.22 45.00
C ASN A 17 8.31 -19.56 43.91
N MET A 18 9.01 -20.32 43.07
CA MET A 18 9.78 -19.75 41.95
C MET A 18 8.89 -19.00 40.95
N LYS A 19 7.66 -19.49 40.74
CA LYS A 19 6.68 -18.83 39.88
C LYS A 19 6.18 -17.52 40.48
N LEU A 20 5.90 -17.49 41.79
CA LEU A 20 5.52 -16.28 42.53
C LEU A 20 6.63 -15.22 42.48
N LEU A 21 7.89 -15.61 42.74
CA LEU A 21 9.04 -14.72 42.67
C LEU A 21 9.27 -14.13 41.27
N LYS A 22 9.04 -14.91 40.20
CA LYS A 22 9.04 -14.40 38.81
C LYS A 22 7.94 -13.36 38.58
N SER A 23 6.73 -13.58 39.09
CA SER A 23 5.66 -12.58 38.96
C SER A 23 5.93 -11.30 39.76
N GLU A 24 6.45 -11.42 40.98
CA GLU A 24 6.75 -10.26 41.83
C GLU A 24 7.90 -9.42 41.27
N SER A 25 8.95 -10.04 40.75
CA SER A 25 10.06 -9.34 40.10
C SER A 25 9.66 -8.61 38.81
N THR A 26 8.66 -9.13 38.06
CA THR A 26 8.12 -8.41 36.89
C THR A 26 7.30 -7.16 37.24
N VAL A 27 6.82 -7.06 38.48
CA VAL A 27 6.08 -5.89 38.98
C VAL A 27 7.03 -4.79 39.49
N PHE A 28 8.29 -5.13 39.77
CA PHE A 28 9.29 -4.15 40.16
C PHE A 28 9.59 -3.20 38.99
N LYS A 29 9.54 -1.90 39.27
CA LYS A 29 9.56 -0.79 38.31
C LYS A 29 10.91 -0.67 37.59
N VAL A 30 11.11 -1.51 36.58
CA VAL A 30 12.10 -1.26 35.54
C VAL A 30 11.53 -0.14 34.65
N PRO A 31 12.24 0.99 34.45
CA PRO A 31 11.81 1.99 33.48
C PRO A 31 11.69 1.30 32.10
N LYS A 32 10.47 1.22 31.57
CA LYS A 32 10.21 0.75 30.21
C LYS A 32 10.80 1.77 29.24
N VAL A 33 12.07 1.61 28.90
CA VAL A 33 12.62 2.23 27.69
C VAL A 33 11.74 1.75 26.54
N PRO A 34 11.18 2.64 25.71
CA PRO A 34 10.33 2.22 24.61
C PRO A 34 11.15 1.27 23.72
N ILE A 35 10.79 -0.01 23.74
CA ILE A 35 11.36 -1.01 22.84
C ILE A 35 10.97 -0.53 21.44
N VAL A 36 11.93 0.06 20.73
CA VAL A 36 11.77 0.44 19.33
C VAL A 36 11.62 -0.86 18.56
N LYS A 37 10.40 -1.35 18.43
CA LYS A 37 10.08 -2.50 17.60
C LYS A 37 10.49 -2.11 16.19
N LYS A 38 11.49 -2.80 15.63
CA LYS A 38 11.88 -2.63 14.22
C LYS A 38 10.61 -2.75 13.39
N LYS A 39 10.27 -1.68 12.67
CA LYS A 39 9.08 -1.65 11.80
C LYS A 39 9.24 -2.82 10.82
N PRO A 40 8.28 -3.75 10.73
CA PRO A 40 8.39 -4.84 9.78
C PRO A 40 8.51 -4.26 8.38
N GLU A 41 9.55 -4.67 7.64
CA GLU A 41 9.75 -4.27 6.26
C GLU A 41 8.55 -4.75 5.45
N LYS A 42 7.71 -3.81 5.00
CA LYS A 42 6.57 -4.12 4.16
C LYS A 42 7.13 -4.53 2.80
N LYS A 43 6.79 -5.73 2.33
CA LYS A 43 7.12 -6.19 0.98
C LYS A 43 6.16 -5.52 0.00
N SER A 44 6.39 -4.25 -0.32
CA SER A 44 5.68 -3.54 -1.37
C SER A 44 6.36 -3.77 -2.72
N HIS A 45 5.57 -3.84 -3.79
CA HIS A 45 6.08 -3.81 -5.15
C HIS A 45 6.55 -2.38 -5.46
N VAL A 46 7.83 -2.24 -5.80
CA VAL A 46 8.39 -0.97 -6.24
C VAL A 46 8.03 -0.76 -7.71
N LEU A 47 7.40 0.36 -8.03
CA LEU A 47 7.07 0.78 -9.39
C LEU A 47 7.85 2.05 -9.73
N ASP A 48 8.16 2.23 -11.02
CA ASP A 48 8.72 3.48 -11.53
C ASP A 48 7.79 4.65 -11.17
N GLU A 49 8.37 5.82 -10.87
CA GLU A 49 7.62 6.97 -10.35
C GLU A 49 6.48 7.39 -11.27
N ASP A 50 6.75 7.54 -12.57
CA ASP A 50 5.74 7.95 -13.54
C ASP A 50 4.57 6.96 -13.60
N VAL A 51 4.87 5.65 -13.53
CA VAL A 51 3.85 4.58 -13.55
C VAL A 51 3.06 4.56 -12.24
N TYR A 52 3.71 4.78 -11.11
CA TYR A 52 3.06 4.83 -9.80
C TYR A 52 2.10 6.03 -9.71
N VAL A 53 2.54 7.21 -10.15
CA VAL A 53 1.74 8.45 -10.14
C VAL A 53 0.58 8.35 -11.13
N GLU A 54 0.82 7.84 -12.34
CA GLU A 54 -0.26 7.62 -13.30
C GLU A 54 -1.27 6.59 -12.77
N GLY A 55 -0.78 5.49 -12.17
CA GLY A 55 -1.59 4.45 -11.57
C GLY A 55 -2.49 4.98 -10.46
N ILE A 56 -1.92 5.67 -9.47
CA ILE A 56 -2.71 6.23 -8.36
C ILE A 56 -3.67 7.32 -8.84
N ALA A 57 -3.28 8.16 -9.81
CA ALA A 57 -4.15 9.19 -10.37
C ALA A 57 -5.38 8.58 -11.05
N LYS A 58 -5.20 7.48 -11.79
CA LYS A 58 -6.30 6.74 -12.41
C LYS A 58 -7.27 6.17 -11.38
N ILE A 59 -6.78 5.56 -10.29
CA ILE A 59 -7.64 5.04 -9.21
C ILE A 59 -8.41 6.19 -8.55
N ILE A 60 -7.73 7.28 -8.22
CA ILE A 60 -8.36 8.45 -7.58
C ILE A 60 -9.44 9.04 -8.48
N GLN A 61 -9.16 9.21 -9.78
CA GLN A 61 -10.12 9.73 -10.73
C GLN A 61 -11.34 8.81 -10.85
N ARG A 62 -11.14 7.49 -10.95
CA ARG A 62 -12.22 6.50 -11.03
C ARG A 62 -13.12 6.51 -9.80
N ASP A 63 -12.52 6.50 -8.61
CA ASP A 63 -13.25 6.27 -7.35
C ASP A 63 -13.81 7.56 -6.74
N PHE A 64 -13.12 8.69 -6.87
CA PHE A 64 -13.47 9.95 -6.19
C PHE A 64 -13.92 11.06 -7.13
N PHE A 65 -13.53 11.02 -8.41
CA PHE A 65 -13.84 12.09 -9.37
C PHE A 65 -14.37 11.58 -10.71
N PRO A 66 -15.50 10.85 -10.71
CA PRO A 66 -16.07 10.28 -11.94
C PRO A 66 -16.46 11.36 -12.97
N ASP A 67 -16.90 12.54 -12.52
CA ASP A 67 -17.32 13.66 -13.38
C ASP A 67 -16.17 14.59 -13.82
N LEU A 68 -14.92 14.28 -13.45
CA LEU A 68 -13.76 15.13 -13.73
C LEU A 68 -13.53 15.35 -15.21
N GLU A 69 -13.80 14.34 -16.03
CA GLU A 69 -13.70 14.43 -17.49
C GLU A 69 -14.73 15.42 -18.06
N LYS A 70 -15.99 15.35 -17.58
CA LYS A 70 -17.06 16.26 -17.97
C LYS A 70 -16.76 17.70 -17.53
N LEU A 71 -16.25 17.90 -16.32
CA LEU A 71 -15.87 19.23 -15.83
C LEU A 71 -14.71 19.82 -16.64
N LYS A 72 -13.70 19.02 -16.98
CA LYS A 72 -12.61 19.43 -17.89
C LYS A 72 -13.15 19.85 -19.25
N ALA A 73 -14.07 19.06 -19.82
CA ALA A 73 -14.70 19.38 -21.09
C ALA A 73 -15.47 20.70 -21.06
N GLN A 74 -16.20 20.97 -19.98
CA GLN A 74 -16.94 22.22 -19.79
C GLN A 74 -15.98 23.42 -19.68
N ASN A 75 -14.90 23.30 -18.91
CA ASN A 75 -13.89 24.34 -18.83
C ASN A 75 -13.22 24.59 -20.19
N GLU A 76 -12.86 23.54 -20.90
CA GLU A 76 -12.25 23.64 -22.23
C GLU A 76 -13.20 24.30 -23.24
N TYR A 77 -14.50 24.03 -23.14
CA TYR A 77 -15.53 24.67 -23.96
C TYR A 77 -15.60 26.19 -23.70
N LEU A 78 -15.58 26.59 -22.43
CA LEU A 78 -15.60 28.00 -22.04
C LEU A 78 -14.33 28.73 -22.50
N GLU A 79 -13.16 28.12 -22.32
CA GLU A 79 -11.87 28.67 -22.76
C GLU A 79 -11.83 28.84 -24.29
N ALA A 80 -12.30 27.83 -25.05
CA ALA A 80 -12.40 27.92 -26.51
C ALA A 80 -13.39 29.01 -26.95
N SER A 81 -14.50 29.18 -26.23
CA SER A 81 -15.48 30.25 -26.49
C SER A 81 -14.90 31.65 -26.25
N GLU A 82 -14.12 31.83 -25.18
CA GLU A 82 -13.47 33.11 -24.85
C GLU A 82 -12.39 33.46 -25.88
N ASN A 83 -11.57 32.48 -26.26
CA ASN A 83 -10.52 32.62 -27.27
C ASN A 83 -11.06 32.67 -28.72
N LYS A 84 -12.37 32.47 -28.92
CA LYS A 84 -13.05 32.38 -30.23
C LYS A 84 -12.48 31.30 -31.15
N ASP A 85 -11.97 30.22 -30.57
CA ASP A 85 -11.47 29.05 -31.30
C ASP A 85 -12.63 28.07 -31.60
N TYR A 86 -13.27 28.29 -32.74
CA TYR A 86 -14.41 27.48 -33.19
C TYR A 86 -14.01 26.04 -33.59
N ALA A 87 -12.74 25.80 -33.95
CA ALA A 87 -12.29 24.46 -34.31
C ALA A 87 -12.29 23.56 -33.06
N ARG A 88 -11.67 24.06 -31.99
CA ARG A 88 -11.61 23.37 -30.70
C ARG A 88 -13.01 23.18 -30.09
N LEU A 89 -13.88 24.19 -30.19
CA LEU A 89 -15.27 24.11 -29.71
C LEU A 89 -16.06 22.99 -30.43
N ARG A 90 -15.83 22.80 -31.73
CA ARG A 90 -16.45 21.71 -32.52
C ARG A 90 -15.93 20.32 -32.12
N GLU A 91 -14.65 20.22 -31.75
CA GLU A 91 -14.07 18.95 -31.26
C GLU A 91 -14.62 18.58 -29.89
N ILE A 92 -14.66 19.52 -28.95
CA ILE A 92 -15.19 19.31 -27.60
C ILE A 92 -16.66 18.92 -27.66
N THR A 93 -17.46 19.67 -28.42
CA THR A 93 -18.87 19.34 -28.62
C THR A 93 -19.01 17.95 -29.23
N ARG A 94 -18.23 17.57 -30.25
CA ARG A 94 -18.29 16.20 -30.79
C ARG A 94 -17.96 15.12 -29.76
N LYS A 95 -16.93 15.33 -28.92
CA LYS A 95 -16.50 14.36 -27.91
C LYS A 95 -17.53 14.19 -26.78
N TYR A 96 -18.16 15.28 -26.34
CA TYR A 96 -18.98 15.31 -25.12
C TYR A 96 -20.47 15.59 -25.35
N SER A 97 -20.90 15.98 -26.55
CA SER A 97 -22.30 15.93 -26.98
C SER A 97 -22.63 14.47 -27.27
N GLY A 98 -22.79 13.67 -26.22
CA GLY A 98 -23.07 12.24 -26.33
C GLY A 98 -24.17 11.97 -27.36
N ASN A 99 -24.12 10.80 -28.02
CA ASN A 99 -24.98 10.35 -29.11
C ASN A 99 -26.40 10.94 -29.05
N ARG A 100 -26.57 12.16 -29.56
CA ARG A 100 -27.90 12.67 -29.87
C ARG A 100 -28.34 11.80 -31.03
N PRO A 101 -29.46 11.06 -30.91
CA PRO A 101 -30.03 10.44 -32.10
C PRO A 101 -30.14 11.56 -33.15
N PRO A 102 -29.80 11.29 -34.42
CA PRO A 102 -29.96 12.28 -35.48
C PRO A 102 -31.34 12.91 -35.28
N THR A 103 -31.38 14.19 -34.96
CA THR A 103 -32.63 14.92 -34.90
C THR A 103 -33.14 14.86 -36.32
N GLU A 104 -34.06 13.94 -36.58
CA GLU A 104 -34.77 13.93 -37.83
C GLU A 104 -35.33 15.34 -38.00
N PRO A 105 -35.06 16.00 -39.14
CA PRO A 105 -35.61 17.31 -39.38
C PRO A 105 -37.12 17.20 -39.18
N TYR A 106 -37.65 17.96 -38.22
CA TYR A 106 -39.09 18.05 -38.00
C TYR A 106 -39.75 18.24 -39.35
N ASN A 107 -40.52 17.23 -39.77
CA ASN A 107 -41.30 17.28 -40.99
C ASN A 107 -42.42 18.28 -40.68
N THR A 108 -42.15 19.57 -40.84
CA THR A 108 -43.16 20.62 -40.75
C THR A 108 -44.22 20.26 -41.77
N PRO A 109 -45.50 20.12 -41.39
CA PRO A 109 -46.55 19.85 -42.36
C PRO A 109 -46.52 20.97 -43.40
N ALA A 110 -46.12 20.60 -44.62
CA ALA A 110 -46.07 21.48 -45.77
C ALA A 110 -47.51 21.72 -46.24
N THR A 111 -48.24 22.58 -45.53
CA THR A 111 -49.59 23.02 -45.95
C THR A 111 -49.54 24.34 -46.73
N PHE A 112 -48.36 24.81 -47.15
CA PHE A 112 -48.26 25.95 -48.04
C PHE A 112 -47.50 25.59 -49.31
N ASP A 113 -48.28 25.50 -50.38
CA ASP A 113 -47.94 25.29 -51.78
C ASP A 113 -46.88 26.31 -52.24
N THR A 114 -45.61 25.92 -52.13
CA THR A 114 -44.48 26.69 -52.64
C THR A 114 -43.94 25.92 -53.84
N PRO A 115 -43.95 26.49 -55.06
CA PRO A 115 -43.60 25.74 -56.26
C PRO A 115 -42.17 25.23 -56.19
N GLU A 116 -42.05 23.95 -56.50
CA GLU A 116 -40.86 23.10 -56.48
C GLU A 116 -39.72 23.70 -57.31
N LEU A 117 -38.72 24.32 -56.67
CA LEU A 117 -37.41 24.53 -57.29
C LEU A 117 -36.57 23.27 -57.05
N GLY A 118 -36.50 22.44 -58.09
CA GLY A 118 -35.79 21.17 -58.11
C GLY A 118 -34.39 21.24 -57.50
N ARG A 119 -34.24 20.61 -56.34
CA ARG A 119 -32.95 20.20 -55.81
C ARG A 119 -32.79 18.72 -56.17
N PRO A 120 -31.78 18.33 -56.98
CA PRO A 120 -31.61 16.92 -57.30
C PRO A 120 -31.28 16.15 -56.02
N PHE A 121 -32.20 15.25 -55.66
CA PHE A 121 -32.03 14.21 -54.66
C PHE A 121 -30.88 13.31 -55.13
N SER A 122 -29.73 13.40 -54.47
CA SER A 122 -28.61 12.50 -54.74
C SER A 122 -28.98 11.12 -54.19
N PRO A 123 -29.07 10.05 -55.00
CA PRO A 123 -29.38 8.73 -54.49
C PRO A 123 -28.08 8.15 -53.92
N ALA A 124 -27.86 8.28 -52.61
CA ALA A 124 -26.93 7.40 -51.92
C ALA A 124 -27.63 6.03 -51.74
N PRO A 125 -26.94 4.90 -51.95
CA PRO A 125 -27.57 3.58 -51.93
C PRO A 125 -28.05 3.23 -50.51
N PRO A 126 -29.14 2.44 -50.37
CA PRO A 126 -29.57 1.94 -49.08
C PRO A 126 -28.55 0.91 -48.61
N THR A 127 -27.73 1.26 -47.62
CA THR A 127 -26.95 0.25 -46.89
C THR A 127 -27.93 -0.52 -46.01
N THR A 128 -28.35 -1.69 -46.48
CA THR A 128 -28.98 -2.73 -45.68
C THR A 128 -28.06 -3.00 -44.49
N ARG A 129 -28.46 -2.58 -43.29
CA ARG A 129 -27.83 -3.03 -42.05
C ARG A 129 -28.38 -4.41 -41.76
N GLU A 130 -27.68 -5.44 -42.24
CA GLU A 130 -27.80 -6.76 -41.65
C GLU A 130 -27.30 -6.64 -40.21
N ASP A 131 -28.14 -7.09 -39.27
CA ASP A 131 -27.80 -7.29 -37.87
C ASP A 131 -26.70 -8.33 -37.76
N ARG A 132 -25.46 -7.91 -38.02
CA ARG A 132 -24.27 -8.64 -37.59
C ARG A 132 -24.03 -8.25 -36.16
N ALA A 133 -24.45 -9.13 -35.25
CA ALA A 133 -23.91 -9.18 -33.90
C ALA A 133 -22.39 -9.41 -33.99
N GLU A 134 -21.64 -8.32 -34.18
CA GLU A 134 -20.22 -8.31 -33.88
C GLU A 134 -20.12 -8.35 -32.36
N SER A 135 -20.03 -9.57 -31.85
CA SER A 135 -19.17 -9.86 -30.71
C SER A 135 -17.90 -9.06 -30.95
N VAL A 136 -17.70 -8.00 -30.16
CA VAL A 136 -16.44 -7.26 -30.12
C VAL A 136 -15.40 -8.30 -29.72
N ALA A 137 -14.76 -8.87 -30.73
CA ALA A 137 -13.59 -9.69 -30.60
C ALA A 137 -12.54 -8.75 -30.02
N ASP A 138 -12.43 -8.83 -28.69
CA ASP A 138 -11.20 -8.95 -27.95
C ASP A 138 -9.98 -8.56 -28.79
N SER A 139 -9.84 -7.24 -28.98
CA SER A 139 -8.59 -6.67 -29.43
C SER A 139 -7.67 -6.76 -28.22
N ASN A 140 -7.06 -7.94 -28.06
CA ASN A 140 -5.86 -8.16 -27.26
C ASN A 140 -4.75 -7.27 -27.84
N THR A 141 -4.84 -5.98 -27.57
CA THR A 141 -3.64 -5.19 -27.37
C THR A 141 -3.12 -5.65 -26.02
N ASP A 142 -1.97 -6.31 -26.02
CA ASP A 142 -1.14 -6.53 -24.83
C ASP A 142 -0.73 -5.17 -24.23
N LYS A 143 -1.70 -4.41 -23.73
CA LYS A 143 -1.45 -3.42 -22.69
C LYS A 143 -1.14 -4.25 -21.45
N PRO A 144 -0.06 -3.94 -20.71
CA PRO A 144 0.22 -4.66 -19.47
C PRO A 144 -1.05 -4.56 -18.64
N LYS A 145 -1.73 -5.70 -18.41
CA LYS A 145 -2.99 -5.83 -17.66
C LYS A 145 -3.04 -4.72 -16.63
N ASP A 146 -3.96 -3.77 -16.78
CA ASP A 146 -4.00 -2.57 -15.96
C ASP A 146 -3.89 -2.98 -14.49
N ILE A 147 -2.68 -2.85 -13.93
CA ILE A 147 -2.32 -3.23 -12.55
C ILE A 147 -3.23 -2.48 -11.55
N ILE A 148 -3.96 -1.51 -12.06
CA ILE A 148 -4.74 -0.46 -11.45
C ILE A 148 -6.22 -0.86 -11.33
N ASP A 149 -6.76 -1.63 -12.29
CA ASP A 149 -8.22 -1.81 -12.42
C ASP A 149 -8.82 -2.69 -11.31
N ASN A 150 -8.04 -3.61 -10.75
CA ASN A 150 -8.51 -4.53 -9.71
C ASN A 150 -8.26 -4.03 -8.27
N HIS A 151 -7.73 -2.82 -8.09
CA HIS A 151 -7.39 -2.31 -6.76
C HIS A 151 -8.24 -1.09 -6.38
N SER A 152 -8.62 -1.02 -5.10
CA SER A 152 -9.03 0.24 -4.45
C SER A 152 -7.79 1.05 -4.08
N LEU A 153 -7.97 2.35 -3.83
CA LEU A 153 -6.86 3.24 -3.45
C LEU A 153 -6.04 2.68 -2.27
N ASP A 154 -6.70 2.26 -1.20
CA ASP A 154 -6.03 1.71 -0.02
C ASP A 154 -5.31 0.39 -0.31
N SER A 155 -5.90 -0.47 -1.14
CA SER A 155 -5.27 -1.73 -1.55
C SER A 155 -4.00 -1.48 -2.37
N PHE A 156 -4.06 -0.52 -3.30
CA PHE A 156 -2.93 -0.13 -4.13
C PHE A 156 -1.80 0.48 -3.29
N LEU A 157 -2.13 1.41 -2.39
CA LEU A 157 -1.17 2.05 -1.46
C LEU A 157 -0.53 1.07 -0.47
N ALA A 158 -1.24 0.02 -0.07
CA ALA A 158 -0.70 -0.99 0.83
C ALA A 158 0.28 -1.95 0.13
N SER A 159 0.08 -2.20 -1.17
CA SER A 159 0.82 -3.20 -1.95
C SER A 159 1.94 -2.61 -2.81
N HIS A 160 1.81 -1.36 -3.27
CA HIS A 160 2.75 -0.71 -4.18
C HIS A 160 3.39 0.53 -3.54
N THR A 161 4.65 0.80 -3.90
CA THR A 161 5.38 2.01 -3.52
C THR A 161 6.14 2.55 -4.73
N SER A 162 6.42 3.85 -4.75
CA SER A 162 7.27 4.44 -5.77
C SER A 162 8.74 4.04 -5.61
N GLU A 163 9.46 4.09 -6.73
CA GLU A 163 10.91 3.95 -6.81
C GLU A 163 11.61 4.94 -5.87
N ASP A 164 11.15 6.19 -5.84
CA ASP A 164 11.76 7.23 -5.03
C ASP A 164 11.62 6.93 -3.52
N ASN A 165 10.43 6.50 -3.07
CA ASN A 165 10.21 6.08 -1.69
C ASN A 165 11.12 4.91 -1.29
N ALA A 166 11.23 3.91 -2.17
CA ALA A 166 12.11 2.77 -1.92
C ALA A 166 13.59 3.17 -1.90
N SER A 167 13.97 4.18 -2.69
CA SER A 167 15.33 4.75 -2.70
C SER A 167 15.64 5.47 -1.38
N TYR A 168 14.68 6.25 -0.87
CA TYR A 168 14.80 7.00 0.37
C TYR A 168 15.00 6.08 1.59
N ASP A 169 14.23 4.99 1.66
CA ASP A 169 14.38 3.99 2.73
C ASP A 169 15.77 3.34 2.72
N ARG A 170 16.37 3.11 1.54
CA ARG A 170 17.74 2.60 1.43
C ARG A 170 18.75 3.61 1.98
N ILE A 171 18.58 4.89 1.69
CA ILE A 171 19.46 5.96 2.18
C ILE A 171 19.39 6.05 3.71
N ILE A 172 18.19 6.04 4.28
CA ILE A 172 18.00 5.99 5.74
C ILE A 172 18.71 4.78 6.33
N ALA A 173 18.50 3.59 5.78
CA ALA A 173 19.11 2.37 6.30
C ALA A 173 20.64 2.40 6.26
N LEU A 174 21.23 3.04 5.23
CA LEU A 174 22.67 3.25 5.15
C LEU A 174 23.18 4.23 6.21
N GLU A 175 22.46 5.32 6.44
CA GLU A 175 22.82 6.29 7.47
C GLU A 175 22.70 5.68 8.87
N ASP A 176 21.63 4.93 9.13
CA ASP A 176 21.42 4.21 10.38
C ASP A 176 22.55 3.21 10.64
N LYS A 177 23.01 2.48 9.61
CA LYS A 177 24.20 1.61 9.71
C LYS A 177 25.47 2.41 10.01
N LYS A 178 25.69 3.54 9.36
CA LYS A 178 26.85 4.43 9.65
C LYS A 178 26.79 4.98 11.07
N ARG A 179 25.61 5.36 11.56
CA ARG A 179 25.40 5.83 12.93
C ARG A 179 25.64 4.69 13.92
N ALA A 180 25.08 3.52 13.68
CA ALA A 180 25.25 2.34 14.51
C ALA A 180 26.72 1.89 14.62
N THR A 181 27.48 1.95 13.53
CA THR A 181 28.92 1.62 13.54
C THR A 181 29.74 2.64 14.33
N LYS A 182 29.46 3.95 14.20
CA LYS A 182 30.11 5.00 15.00
C LYS A 182 29.83 4.83 16.50
N LEU A 183 28.58 4.51 16.86
CA LEU A 183 28.21 4.29 18.26
C LEU A 183 28.57 2.88 18.75
N ALA A 184 28.96 1.95 17.89
CA ALA A 184 29.23 0.56 18.27
C ALA A 184 30.30 0.45 19.37
N ALA A 185 31.38 1.23 19.26
CA ALA A 185 32.44 1.25 20.25
C ALA A 185 31.96 1.78 21.62
N GLN A 186 31.02 2.74 21.63
CA GLN A 186 30.46 3.29 22.88
C GLN A 186 29.58 2.27 23.61
N PHE A 187 28.91 1.38 22.86
CA PHE A 187 28.04 0.34 23.41
C PHE A 187 28.72 -1.03 23.57
N GLU A 188 30.02 -1.14 23.30
CA GLU A 188 30.75 -2.41 23.39
C GLU A 188 30.81 -2.90 24.84
N ALA A 189 31.13 -2.01 25.78
CA ALA A 189 31.18 -2.31 27.22
C ALA A 189 29.82 -2.77 27.78
N GLU A 190 28.73 -2.18 27.30
CA GLU A 190 27.36 -2.59 27.66
C GLU A 190 27.08 -4.01 27.19
N ARG A 191 27.42 -4.34 25.93
CA ARG A 191 27.21 -5.68 25.36
C ARG A 191 28.05 -6.74 26.05
N SER A 192 29.33 -6.45 26.34
CA SER A 192 30.22 -7.40 27.00
C SER A 192 29.79 -7.66 28.44
N SER A 193 29.45 -6.62 29.20
CA SER A 193 28.92 -6.76 30.56
C SER A 193 27.60 -7.54 30.59
N ALA A 194 26.67 -7.25 29.67
CA ALA A 194 25.42 -7.99 29.58
C ALA A 194 25.65 -9.48 29.29
N ALA A 195 26.54 -9.81 28.35
CA ALA A 195 26.89 -11.18 28.00
C ALA A 195 27.58 -11.92 29.16
N LEU A 196 28.48 -11.25 29.89
CA LEU A 196 29.11 -11.81 31.08
C LEU A 196 28.09 -12.06 32.20
N ALA A 197 27.21 -11.11 32.46
CA ALA A 197 26.14 -11.27 33.45
C ALA A 197 25.14 -12.37 33.07
N ASP A 198 24.84 -12.55 31.78
CA ASP A 198 24.04 -13.66 31.29
C ASP A 198 24.76 -15.00 31.49
N ALA A 199 26.05 -15.09 31.15
CA ALA A 199 26.86 -16.30 31.35
C ALA A 199 26.96 -16.68 32.84
N ALA A 200 27.13 -15.70 33.74
CA ALA A 200 27.18 -15.91 35.18
C ALA A 200 25.87 -16.43 35.78
N LEU A 201 24.72 -16.13 35.15
CA LEU A 201 23.41 -16.63 35.57
C LEU A 201 23.10 -18.04 35.05
N VAL A 202 23.78 -18.50 34.01
CA VAL A 202 23.56 -19.83 33.43
C VAL A 202 24.18 -20.90 34.34
N LEU A 203 23.42 -21.95 34.63
CA LEU A 203 23.92 -23.08 35.39
C LEU A 203 24.87 -23.94 34.51
N PRO A 204 26.14 -24.11 34.89
CA PRO A 204 27.09 -24.93 34.12
C PRO A 204 26.73 -26.42 34.18
N SER A 205 27.35 -27.22 33.30
CA SER A 205 27.10 -28.67 33.26
C SER A 205 27.57 -29.36 34.54
N ILE A 206 27.02 -30.55 34.84
CA ILE A 206 27.34 -31.27 36.10
C ILE A 206 28.83 -31.65 36.21
N GLU A 207 29.48 -31.91 35.08
CA GLU A 207 30.93 -32.19 35.01
C GLU A 207 31.74 -30.93 35.34
N GLN A 208 31.35 -29.78 34.79
CA GLN A 208 31.98 -28.48 35.07
C GLN A 208 31.75 -28.00 36.51
N GLN A 209 30.63 -28.38 37.13
CA GLN A 209 30.36 -28.10 38.54
C GLN A 209 31.24 -28.94 39.48
N ALA A 210 31.56 -30.16 39.09
CA ALA A 210 32.42 -31.06 39.86
C ALA A 210 33.89 -30.60 39.82
N ASP A 211 34.31 -30.01 38.71
CA ASP A 211 35.63 -29.40 38.55
C ASP A 211 35.73 -28.07 39.31
N GLN A 212 36.20 -28.13 40.56
CA GLN A 212 36.37 -26.95 41.43
C GLN A 212 37.60 -26.08 41.10
N THR A 213 38.34 -26.38 40.03
CA THR A 213 39.63 -25.75 39.72
C THR A 213 39.51 -24.30 39.27
N ASN A 214 38.40 -23.92 38.64
CA ASN A 214 38.20 -22.60 38.02
C ASN A 214 36.94 -21.89 38.56
N ARG A 215 36.65 -22.02 39.87
CA ARG A 215 35.51 -21.32 40.47
C ARG A 215 35.89 -19.86 40.75
N PRO A 216 35.18 -18.86 40.19
CA PRO A 216 35.43 -17.46 40.51
C PRO A 216 35.13 -17.18 42.00
N GLU A 217 35.89 -16.28 42.62
CA GLU A 217 35.75 -15.92 44.03
C GLU A 217 34.52 -15.02 44.29
N GLU A 218 34.18 -14.17 43.31
CA GLU A 218 33.06 -13.23 43.38
C GLU A 218 32.10 -13.40 42.20
N LEU A 219 30.81 -13.22 42.44
CA LEU A 219 29.76 -13.30 41.42
C LEU A 219 29.45 -11.89 40.91
N ASP A 220 29.93 -11.52 39.73
CA ASP A 220 29.57 -10.25 39.10
C ASP A 220 28.25 -10.39 38.33
N THR A 221 27.28 -9.54 38.69
CA THR A 221 25.95 -9.49 38.08
C THR A 221 25.60 -8.09 37.58
N TRP A 222 26.57 -7.18 37.55
CA TRP A 222 26.36 -5.80 37.14
C TRP A 222 26.09 -5.73 35.64
N ARG A 223 25.10 -4.91 35.29
CA ARG A 223 24.72 -4.60 33.91
C ARG A 223 24.65 -3.09 33.77
N TYR A 224 25.18 -2.57 32.67
CA TYR A 224 24.90 -1.19 32.27
C TYR A 224 23.40 -1.07 31.94
N THR A 225 22.76 -0.02 32.48
CA THR A 225 21.32 0.25 32.35
C THR A 225 21.03 1.38 31.39
#